data_AF-A0A969CGL0-F1
#
_entry.id   AF-A0A969CGL0-F1
#
_cell.length_a   1.000
_cell.length_b   1.000
_cell.length_c   1.000
_cell.angle_alpha   90.00
_cell.angle_beta   90.00
_cell.angle_gamma   90.00
#
_symmetry.space_group_name_H-M   'P 1'
#
loop_
_entity.id
_entity.type
_entity.pdbx_description
1 polymer ?
#
loop_
_entity_poly.entity_id
_entity_poly.type
_entity_poly.pdbx_seq_one_letter_code
_entity_poly.pdbx_strand_id
1 'polypeptide(L)'
;MNPGIDLQERFIETLMELGLTPGVAKTIWLPIPMLLMIIGATVGVLVSVWLERKISAAAQQRIGPEYIGPLGILAPVADGIKLVFKEDVVPANTDPLLFTLGPILVVIPVFFSYLIVPFGQNLLITDLGIGIFFWVALSSVAPIGLLMAGYSSNNKYSLLGGLRAAAQSISYEIPLALAVLAVVMMSNSLSTIDIVNQQSGYGILGWNIIRQPIGFMLFWIAALAECERLPFDLPEAEEELVAGYQTEYAGMKFALFYLGSYVNLVLSSILVAVLYFGGWDLPIPATMIAEWINVDPNNTLFVLVTAGLGLVMTLLKAYFFLFLAILLRWTVPRVRIDQLLNFGWKFLLPVGLVNLLLTAGLKLAFPFAFGG
;
A
#
# COMPACT_ATOMS: atom_id res chain seq x y z
N MET A 1 9.92 -36.61 -14.29
CA MET A 1 9.14 -35.49 -13.73
C MET A 1 10.10 -34.65 -12.94
N ASN A 2 10.47 -33.46 -13.43
CA ASN A 2 11.32 -32.57 -12.65
C ASN A 2 10.53 -32.17 -11.40
N PRO A 3 11.07 -32.41 -10.18
CA PRO A 3 10.44 -31.87 -8.99
C PRO A 3 10.43 -30.35 -9.15
N GLY A 4 9.25 -29.73 -9.02
CA GLY A 4 9.14 -28.28 -9.01
C GLY A 4 10.10 -27.68 -7.97
N ILE A 5 10.59 -26.46 -8.20
CA ILE A 5 11.39 -25.77 -7.18
C ILE A 5 10.43 -25.32 -6.08
N ASP A 6 10.36 -26.09 -4.99
CA ASP A 6 9.81 -25.62 -3.72
C ASP A 6 10.98 -25.29 -2.78
N LEU A 7 11.18 -24.00 -2.52
CA LEU A 7 12.25 -23.51 -1.65
C LEU A 7 11.98 -23.83 -0.18
N GLN A 8 10.71 -23.86 0.22
CA GLN A 8 10.32 -24.12 1.59
C GLN A 8 10.54 -25.61 1.92
N GLU A 9 10.07 -26.51 1.07
CA GLU A 9 10.21 -27.94 1.27
C GLU A 9 11.69 -28.35 1.33
N ARG A 10 12.51 -27.88 0.36
CA ARG A 10 13.95 -28.14 0.36
C ARG A 10 14.67 -27.61 1.60
N PHE A 11 14.31 -26.42 2.06
CA PHE A 11 14.91 -25.87 3.28
C PHE A 11 14.54 -26.72 4.50
N ILE A 12 13.29 -27.16 4.61
CA ILE A 12 12.83 -28.05 5.69
C ILE A 12 13.55 -29.40 5.62
N GLU A 13 13.69 -29.99 4.43
CA GLU A 13 14.43 -31.24 4.22
C GLU A 13 15.89 -31.11 4.67
N THR A 14 16.59 -30.04 4.29
CA THR A 14 17.98 -29.82 4.74
C THR A 14 18.10 -29.67 6.25
N LEU A 15 17.12 -29.04 6.92
CA LEU A 15 17.10 -28.93 8.38
C LEU A 15 16.76 -30.27 9.06
N MET A 16 15.93 -31.09 8.42
CA MET A 16 15.65 -32.46 8.88
C MET A 16 16.86 -33.37 8.73
N GLU A 17 17.63 -33.24 7.65
CA GLU A 17 18.92 -33.95 7.46
C GLU A 17 19.95 -33.55 8.53
N LEU A 18 19.89 -32.31 9.03
CA LEU A 18 20.69 -31.82 10.15
C LEU A 18 20.19 -32.31 11.53
N GLY A 19 19.13 -33.14 11.57
CA GLY A 19 18.63 -33.79 12.78
C GLY A 19 17.58 -32.98 13.57
N LEU A 20 17.02 -31.92 13.00
CA LEU A 20 15.95 -31.15 13.64
C LEU A 20 14.58 -31.82 13.44
N THR A 21 13.69 -31.62 14.40
CA THR A 21 12.30 -32.07 14.28
C THR A 21 11.55 -31.23 13.23
N PRO A 22 10.59 -31.81 12.48
CA PRO A 22 9.86 -31.09 11.43
C PRO A 22 9.15 -29.82 11.92
N GLY A 23 8.62 -29.85 13.15
CA GLY A 23 7.99 -28.69 13.78
C GLY A 23 8.96 -27.53 13.97
N VAL A 24 10.15 -27.80 14.49
CA VAL A 24 11.19 -26.78 14.73
C VAL A 24 11.71 -26.23 13.40
N ALA A 25 11.96 -27.09 12.41
CA ALA A 25 12.40 -26.68 11.08
C ALA A 25 11.39 -25.70 10.43
N LYS A 26 10.08 -25.99 10.50
CA LYS A 26 9.04 -25.10 9.98
C LYS A 26 8.98 -23.77 10.73
N THR A 27 9.16 -23.77 12.05
CA THR A 27 9.16 -22.51 12.83
C THR A 27 10.35 -21.61 12.51
N ILE A 28 11.50 -22.18 12.12
CA ILE A 28 12.69 -21.42 11.73
C ILE A 28 12.53 -20.79 10.34
N TRP A 29 11.77 -21.43 9.44
CA TRP A 29 11.52 -20.90 8.11
C TRP A 29 10.67 -19.62 8.12
N LEU A 30 9.59 -19.58 8.93
CA LEU A 30 8.59 -18.50 8.88
C LEU A 30 9.16 -17.07 9.07
N PRO A 31 10.11 -16.79 9.99
CA PRO A 31 10.70 -15.46 10.13
C PRO A 31 11.46 -14.94 8.91
N ILE A 32 11.99 -15.83 8.06
CA ILE A 32 12.84 -15.45 6.91
C ILE A 32 12.05 -14.65 5.87
N PRO A 33 10.91 -15.14 5.29
CA PRO A 33 10.13 -14.37 4.34
C PRO A 33 9.49 -13.13 4.97
N MET A 34 9.11 -13.18 6.26
CA MET A 34 8.59 -12.01 6.97
C MET A 34 9.63 -10.88 7.06
N LEU A 35 10.86 -11.21 7.45
CA LEU A 35 11.95 -10.25 7.54
C LEU A 35 12.37 -9.73 6.16
N LEU A 36 12.38 -10.60 5.16
CA LEU A 36 12.63 -10.20 3.76
C LEU A 36 11.58 -9.21 3.26
N MET A 37 10.30 -9.38 3.61
CA MET A 37 9.24 -8.44 3.26
C MET A 37 9.43 -7.09 3.95
N ILE A 38 9.80 -7.07 5.23
CA ILE A 38 10.06 -5.81 5.96
C ILE A 38 11.25 -5.07 5.33
N ILE A 39 12.32 -5.79 4.97
CA ILE A 39 13.45 -5.20 4.23
C ILE A 39 12.97 -4.68 2.87
N GLY A 40 12.17 -5.46 2.13
CA GLY A 40 11.61 -5.04 0.85
C GLY A 40 10.75 -3.77 0.96
N ALA A 41 9.88 -3.70 1.97
CA ALA A 41 9.03 -2.55 2.25
C ALA A 41 9.86 -1.31 2.62
N THR A 42 10.87 -1.45 3.48
CA THR A 42 11.76 -0.33 3.84
C THR A 42 12.58 0.16 2.65
N VAL A 43 13.08 -0.74 1.80
CA VAL A 43 13.72 -0.36 0.52
C VAL A 43 12.74 0.36 -0.39
N GLY A 44 11.50 -0.12 -0.50
CA GLY A 44 10.42 0.54 -1.24
C GLY A 44 10.16 1.97 -0.76
N VAL A 45 10.18 2.19 0.56
CA VAL A 45 10.06 3.53 1.15
C VAL A 45 11.25 4.42 0.79
N LEU A 46 12.48 3.93 0.95
CA LEU A 46 13.68 4.71 0.61
C LEU A 46 13.65 5.14 -0.87
N VAL A 47 13.22 4.24 -1.76
CA VAL A 47 13.01 4.55 -3.18
C VAL A 47 11.93 5.61 -3.34
N SER A 48 10.78 5.48 -2.67
CA SER A 48 9.68 6.44 -2.78
C SER A 48 10.06 7.87 -2.32
N VAL A 49 10.81 8.00 -1.22
CA VAL A 49 11.29 9.30 -0.72
C VAL A 49 12.27 9.94 -1.70
N TRP A 50 13.21 9.14 -2.24
CA TRP A 50 14.13 9.63 -3.26
C TRP A 50 13.38 10.04 -4.54
N LEU A 51 12.44 9.21 -4.99
CA LEU A 51 11.65 9.43 -6.19
C LEU A 51 10.81 10.71 -6.06
N GLU A 52 10.17 10.93 -4.91
CA GLU A 52 9.40 12.15 -4.67
C GLU A 52 10.25 13.41 -4.74
N ARG A 53 11.48 13.39 -4.19
CA ARG A 53 12.40 14.52 -4.30
C ARG A 53 12.86 14.78 -5.74
N LYS A 54 13.09 13.74 -6.53
CA LYS A 54 13.53 13.90 -7.93
C LYS A 54 12.38 14.33 -8.84
N ILE A 55 11.19 13.76 -8.68
CA ILE A 55 9.99 14.13 -9.46
C ILE A 55 9.57 15.57 -9.14
N SER A 56 9.51 15.95 -7.86
CA SER A 56 9.17 17.32 -7.46
C SER A 56 10.18 18.34 -8.00
N ALA A 57 11.47 18.03 -7.94
CA ALA A 57 12.51 18.87 -8.53
C ALA A 57 12.34 19.00 -10.05
N ALA A 58 12.10 17.89 -10.76
CA ALA A 58 11.88 17.89 -12.20
C ALA A 58 10.63 18.69 -12.61
N ALA A 59 9.52 18.56 -11.86
CA ALA A 59 8.31 19.36 -12.08
C ALA A 59 8.57 20.87 -11.93
N GLN A 60 9.50 21.26 -11.06
CA GLN A 60 9.92 22.63 -10.80
C GLN A 60 11.11 23.07 -11.67
N GLN A 61 11.52 22.29 -12.67
CA GLN A 61 12.69 22.54 -13.53
C GLN A 61 14.01 22.77 -12.75
N ARG A 62 14.18 22.09 -11.61
CA ARG A 62 15.43 22.07 -10.85
C ARG A 62 15.91 20.63 -10.63
N ILE A 63 17.13 20.50 -10.13
CA ILE A 63 17.72 19.20 -9.85
C ILE A 63 17.54 18.86 -8.36
N GLY A 64 17.12 17.63 -8.07
CA GLY A 64 16.99 17.10 -6.70
C GLY A 64 18.37 16.82 -6.06
N PRO A 65 18.41 16.11 -4.92
CA PRO A 65 19.68 15.77 -4.26
C PRO A 65 20.68 15.07 -5.21
N GLU A 66 21.96 15.48 -5.16
CA GLU A 66 23.02 14.93 -6.03
C GLU A 66 24.27 14.47 -5.27
N TYR A 67 24.76 15.26 -4.30
CA TYR A 67 26.08 15.06 -3.71
C TYR A 67 26.15 13.97 -2.62
N ILE A 68 25.04 13.31 -2.29
CA ILE A 68 24.96 12.25 -1.26
C ILE A 68 24.85 10.88 -1.96
N GLY A 69 26.00 10.34 -2.34
CA GLY A 69 26.09 9.12 -3.16
C GLY A 69 25.81 9.37 -4.65
N PRO A 70 25.75 8.32 -5.49
CA PRO A 70 25.42 8.47 -6.91
C PRO A 70 24.01 9.05 -7.09
N LEU A 71 23.87 10.20 -7.76
CA LEU A 71 22.59 10.87 -8.06
C LEU A 71 21.70 11.14 -6.81
N GLY A 72 22.30 11.20 -5.61
CA GLY A 72 21.59 11.44 -4.36
C GLY A 72 20.80 10.25 -3.79
N ILE A 73 21.02 9.02 -4.26
CA ILE A 73 20.26 7.82 -3.83
C ILE A 73 20.40 7.55 -2.32
N LEU A 74 21.53 7.94 -1.71
CA LEU A 74 21.77 7.72 -0.28
C LEU A 74 21.14 8.80 0.61
N ALA A 75 20.49 9.82 0.05
CA ALA A 75 19.88 10.89 0.83
C ALA A 75 18.78 10.40 1.81
N PRO A 76 17.81 9.53 1.41
CA PRO A 76 16.80 9.03 2.35
C PRO A 76 17.41 8.19 3.48
N VAL A 77 18.49 7.43 3.18
CA VAL A 77 19.22 6.65 4.19
C VAL A 77 19.90 7.59 5.19
N ALA A 78 20.56 8.64 4.70
CA ALA A 78 21.19 9.65 5.55
C ALA A 78 20.17 10.37 6.44
N ASP A 79 18.98 10.70 5.92
CA ASP A 79 17.91 11.32 6.69
C ASP A 79 17.36 10.38 7.78
N GLY A 80 17.14 9.10 7.44
CA GLY A 80 16.72 8.09 8.41
C GLY A 80 17.73 7.93 9.55
N ILE A 81 19.01 7.78 9.22
CA ILE A 81 20.11 7.69 10.20
C ILE A 81 20.12 8.96 11.07
N LYS A 82 20.10 10.15 10.44
CA LYS A 82 20.10 11.43 11.17
C LYS A 82 18.95 11.51 12.16
N LEU A 83 17.73 11.12 11.77
CA LEU A 83 16.56 11.22 12.65
C LEU A 83 16.63 10.24 13.84
N VAL A 84 17.24 9.06 13.66
CA VAL A 84 17.49 8.10 14.75
C VAL A 84 18.52 8.64 15.75
N PHE A 85 19.58 9.30 15.28
CA PHE A 85 20.60 9.90 16.15
C PHE A 85 20.21 11.25 16.75
N LYS A 86 19.09 11.83 16.32
CA LYS A 86 18.62 13.12 16.83
C LYS A 86 18.01 12.94 18.22
N GLU A 87 18.24 13.91 19.10
CA GLU A 87 17.66 13.95 20.43
C GLU A 87 16.13 13.88 20.38
N ASP A 88 15.57 12.96 21.15
CA ASP A 88 14.12 12.77 21.30
C ASP A 88 13.62 13.59 22.50
N VAL A 89 13.08 14.77 22.20
CA VAL A 89 12.54 15.70 23.21
C VAL A 89 11.08 15.34 23.49
N VAL A 90 10.76 15.12 24.76
CA VAL A 90 9.38 14.94 25.23
C VAL A 90 8.98 16.20 26.03
N PRO A 91 7.91 16.92 25.66
CA PRO A 91 7.53 18.13 26.38
C PRO A 91 7.10 17.82 27.83
N ALA A 92 7.47 18.68 28.78
CA ALA A 92 7.29 18.40 30.22
C ALA A 92 5.82 18.24 30.66
N ASN A 93 4.90 18.95 30.02
CA ASN A 93 3.47 18.91 30.34
C ASN A 93 2.71 17.91 29.45
N THR A 94 3.30 16.77 29.10
CA THR A 94 2.65 15.75 28.26
C THR A 94 2.63 14.40 28.95
N ASP A 95 1.69 13.53 28.56
CA ASP A 95 1.73 12.14 28.99
C ASP A 95 2.78 11.38 28.16
N PRO A 96 3.91 10.95 28.76
CA PRO A 96 5.01 10.35 28.01
C PRO A 96 4.65 9.00 27.39
N LEU A 97 3.69 8.28 27.98
CA LEU A 97 3.26 6.98 27.49
C LEU A 97 2.42 7.17 26.23
N LEU A 98 1.39 8.01 26.27
CA LEU A 98 0.57 8.30 25.09
C LEU A 98 1.40 8.96 23.97
N PHE A 99 2.32 9.86 24.33
CA PHE A 99 3.19 10.52 23.37
C PHE A 99 4.06 9.52 22.60
N THR A 100 4.54 8.47 23.26
CA THR A 100 5.36 7.43 22.63
C THR A 100 4.51 6.40 21.89
N LEU A 101 3.33 6.04 22.40
CA LEU A 101 2.43 5.06 21.76
C LEU A 101 1.73 5.60 20.51
N GLY A 102 1.44 6.90 20.42
CA GLY A 102 0.75 7.51 19.28
C GLY A 102 1.37 7.14 17.92
N PRO A 103 2.66 7.47 17.67
CA PRO A 103 3.34 7.10 16.43
C PRO A 103 3.40 5.58 16.18
N ILE A 104 3.56 4.79 17.25
CA ILE A 104 3.63 3.33 17.17
C ILE A 104 2.30 2.75 16.67
N LEU A 105 1.17 3.25 17.18
CA LEU A 105 -0.17 2.82 16.76
C LEU A 105 -0.52 3.20 15.32
N VAL A 106 0.07 4.28 14.79
CA VAL A 106 -0.09 4.64 13.37
C VAL A 106 0.71 3.70 12.47
N VAL A 107 1.92 3.32 12.89
CA VAL A 107 2.85 2.55 12.04
C VAL A 107 2.55 1.06 12.02
N ILE A 108 2.23 0.46 13.18
CA ILE A 108 2.03 -0.99 13.31
C ILE A 108 1.00 -1.54 12.31
N PRO A 109 -0.24 -1.01 12.22
CA PRO A 109 -1.27 -1.58 11.34
C PRO A 109 -0.87 -1.58 9.86
N VAL A 110 -0.13 -0.55 9.43
CA VAL A 110 0.34 -0.43 8.04
C VAL A 110 1.36 -1.53 7.73
N PHE A 111 2.30 -1.81 8.64
CA PHE A 111 3.24 -2.92 8.46
C PHE A 111 2.57 -4.30 8.50
N PHE A 112 1.57 -4.50 9.36
CA PHE A 112 0.79 -5.74 9.37
C PHE A 112 0.01 -5.94 8.06
N SER A 113 -0.41 -4.86 7.41
CA SER A 113 -1.12 -4.93 6.12
C SER A 113 -0.25 -5.45 4.97
N TYR A 114 1.09 -5.49 5.10
CA TYR A 114 1.96 -6.12 4.09
C TYR A 114 1.81 -7.64 4.01
N LEU A 115 1.19 -8.28 5.01
CA LEU A 115 0.94 -9.72 4.98
C LEU A 115 0.03 -10.16 3.82
N ILE A 116 -0.86 -9.27 3.37
CA ILE A 116 -1.89 -9.58 2.37
C ILE A 116 -1.46 -9.30 0.93
N VAL A 117 -0.31 -8.64 0.74
CA VAL A 117 0.17 -8.18 -0.56
C VAL A 117 0.79 -9.36 -1.31
N PRO A 118 0.24 -9.76 -2.48
CA PRO A 118 0.78 -10.89 -3.20
C PRO A 118 1.65 -10.43 -4.38
N PHE A 119 2.84 -11.03 -4.53
CA PHE A 119 3.78 -10.73 -5.63
C PHE A 119 3.80 -11.82 -6.70
N GLY A 120 3.06 -12.91 -6.50
CA GLY A 120 2.96 -14.07 -7.38
C GLY A 120 2.16 -15.18 -6.70
N GLN A 121 1.86 -16.26 -7.42
CA GLN A 121 1.04 -17.38 -6.92
C GLN A 121 1.57 -17.99 -5.61
N ASN A 122 2.89 -18.16 -5.50
CA ASN A 122 3.57 -18.68 -4.29
C ASN A 122 4.47 -17.64 -3.63
N LEU A 123 4.44 -16.38 -4.09
CA LEU A 123 5.28 -15.28 -3.60
C LEU A 123 4.43 -14.34 -2.73
N LEU A 124 4.04 -14.84 -1.56
CA LEU A 124 3.24 -14.15 -0.56
C LEU A 124 3.57 -14.70 0.82
N ILE A 125 3.32 -13.92 1.88
CA ILE A 125 3.59 -14.38 3.25
C ILE A 125 2.52 -15.38 3.69
N THR A 126 1.25 -15.00 3.58
CA THR A 126 0.12 -15.87 3.95
C THR A 126 -1.10 -15.52 3.13
N ASP A 127 -1.71 -16.54 2.53
CA ASP A 127 -3.00 -16.38 1.86
C ASP A 127 -4.09 -16.39 2.93
N LEU A 128 -4.72 -15.24 3.10
CA LEU A 128 -5.86 -15.08 4.00
C LEU A 128 -7.12 -15.04 3.13
N GLY A 129 -8.07 -15.95 3.40
CA GLY A 129 -9.37 -15.94 2.72
C GLY A 129 -10.16 -14.63 2.92
N ILE A 130 -9.77 -13.81 3.90
CA ILE A 130 -10.33 -12.48 4.20
C ILE A 130 -9.29 -11.35 4.02
N GLY A 131 -8.27 -11.54 3.18
CA GLY A 131 -7.11 -10.64 3.09
C GLY A 131 -7.47 -9.16 2.90
N ILE A 132 -8.36 -8.85 1.97
CA ILE A 132 -8.77 -7.46 1.73
C ILE A 132 -9.52 -6.85 2.91
N PHE A 133 -10.42 -7.61 3.53
CA PHE A 133 -11.16 -7.17 4.71
C PHE A 133 -10.20 -6.91 5.89
N PHE A 134 -9.17 -7.75 6.03
CA PHE A 134 -8.12 -7.56 7.03
C PHE A 134 -7.38 -6.24 6.86
N TRP A 135 -7.06 -5.82 5.62
CA TRP A 135 -6.44 -4.51 5.38
C TRP A 135 -7.37 -3.34 5.75
N VAL A 136 -8.65 -3.38 5.32
CA VAL A 136 -9.61 -2.32 5.68
C VAL A 136 -9.75 -2.21 7.21
N ALA A 137 -9.84 -3.35 7.91
CA ALA A 137 -9.93 -3.37 9.37
C ALA A 137 -8.67 -2.84 10.08
N LEU A 138 -7.48 -3.00 9.48
CA LEU A 138 -6.24 -2.45 10.03
C LEU A 138 -6.08 -0.96 9.74
N SER A 139 -6.50 -0.49 8.57
CA SER A 139 -6.51 0.94 8.23
C SER A 139 -7.31 1.76 9.24
N SER A 140 -8.46 1.23 9.71
CA SER A 140 -9.34 1.88 10.69
C SER A 140 -8.69 2.13 12.07
N VAL A 141 -7.51 1.56 12.34
CA VAL A 141 -6.77 1.75 13.60
C VAL A 141 -5.97 3.06 13.57
N ALA A 142 -5.54 3.53 12.40
CA ALA A 142 -4.69 4.72 12.26
C ALA A 142 -5.31 6.01 12.86
N PRO A 143 -6.63 6.31 12.71
CA PRO A 143 -7.26 7.46 13.35
C PRO A 143 -7.10 7.51 14.86
N ILE A 144 -7.06 6.35 15.53
CA ILE A 144 -6.86 6.27 16.99
C ILE A 144 -5.46 6.77 17.35
N GLY A 145 -4.45 6.36 16.58
CA GLY A 145 -3.07 6.82 16.75
C GLY A 145 -2.91 8.32 16.50
N LEU A 146 -3.60 8.87 15.50
CA LEU A 146 -3.62 10.30 15.17
C LEU A 146 -4.24 11.14 16.31
N LEU A 147 -5.37 10.70 16.86
CA LEU A 147 -6.02 11.36 18.00
C LEU A 147 -5.16 11.30 19.26
N MET A 148 -4.55 10.14 19.53
CA MET A 148 -3.65 9.97 20.66
C MET A 148 -2.46 10.91 20.55
N ALA A 149 -1.84 11.01 19.37
CA ALA A 149 -0.71 11.90 19.11
C ALA A 149 -1.08 13.39 19.26
N GLY A 150 -2.25 13.79 18.75
CA GLY A 150 -2.78 15.15 18.90
C GLY A 150 -3.07 15.51 20.36
N TYR A 151 -3.66 14.60 21.13
CA TYR A 151 -3.94 14.79 22.56
C TYR A 151 -2.66 14.82 23.40
N SER A 152 -1.74 13.88 23.17
CA SER A 152 -0.49 13.80 23.93
C SER A 152 0.43 14.98 23.70
N SER A 153 0.31 15.69 22.58
CA SER A 153 1.12 16.87 22.27
C SER A 153 0.83 18.09 23.16
N ASN A 154 -0.27 18.07 23.94
CA ASN A 154 -0.69 19.16 24.85
C ASN A 154 -0.59 20.58 24.27
N ASN A 155 -0.93 20.72 22.98
CA ASN A 155 -0.98 22.00 22.28
C ASN A 155 -2.35 22.13 21.60
N LYS A 156 -3.00 23.29 21.75
CA LYS A 156 -4.33 23.57 21.18
C LYS A 156 -4.35 23.36 19.67
N TYR A 157 -3.30 23.77 18.96
CA TYR A 157 -3.25 23.63 17.50
C TYR A 157 -3.00 22.18 17.07
N SER A 158 -2.11 21.47 17.76
CA SER A 158 -1.83 20.05 17.47
C SER A 158 -3.04 19.16 17.73
N LEU A 159 -3.82 19.44 18.78
CA LEU A 159 -5.06 18.72 19.06
C LEU A 159 -6.11 18.97 17.96
N LEU A 160 -6.29 20.21 17.52
CA LEU A 160 -7.20 20.54 16.41
C LEU A 160 -6.74 19.89 15.09
N GLY A 161 -5.44 19.82 14.84
CA GLY A 161 -4.86 19.10 13.71
C GLY A 161 -5.14 17.61 13.74
N GLY A 162 -4.92 16.96 14.89
CA GLY A 162 -5.21 15.53 15.07
C GLY A 162 -6.71 15.22 14.89
N LEU A 163 -7.61 16.05 15.43
CA LEU A 163 -9.05 15.90 15.25
C LEU A 163 -9.47 16.01 13.77
N ARG A 164 -8.87 16.93 13.01
CA ARG A 164 -9.13 17.10 11.58
C ARG A 164 -8.60 15.94 10.75
N ALA A 165 -7.39 15.47 11.04
CA ALA A 165 -6.78 14.32 10.38
C ALA A 165 -7.63 13.05 10.57
N ALA A 166 -8.02 12.78 11.82
CA ALA A 166 -8.88 11.65 12.15
C ALA A 166 -10.25 11.74 11.46
N ALA A 167 -10.88 12.92 11.46
CA ALA A 167 -12.17 13.12 10.78
C ALA A 167 -12.08 12.91 9.26
N GLN A 168 -10.98 13.32 8.64
CA GLN A 168 -10.70 13.06 7.23
C GLN A 168 -10.52 11.56 6.98
N SER A 169 -9.60 10.90 7.69
CA SER A 169 -9.27 9.49 7.47
C SER A 169 -10.53 8.60 7.59
N ILE A 170 -11.34 8.81 8.63
CA ILE A 170 -12.60 8.07 8.84
C ILE A 170 -13.60 8.34 7.71
N SER A 171 -13.68 9.58 7.20
CA SER A 171 -14.67 9.93 6.16
C SER A 171 -14.40 9.26 4.82
N TYR A 172 -13.13 8.95 4.52
CA TYR A 172 -12.74 8.33 3.24
C TYR A 172 -12.65 6.81 3.28
N GLU A 173 -12.73 6.22 4.47
CA GLU A 173 -12.76 4.76 4.66
C GLU A 173 -14.02 4.12 4.09
N ILE A 174 -15.19 4.78 4.23
CA ILE A 174 -16.46 4.23 3.73
C ILE A 174 -16.47 4.16 2.18
N PRO A 175 -16.14 5.24 1.42
CA PRO A 175 -16.00 5.13 -0.02
C PRO A 175 -14.96 4.11 -0.48
N LEU A 176 -13.83 4.00 0.22
CA LEU A 176 -12.79 3.02 -0.06
C LEU A 176 -13.34 1.59 0.06
N ALA A 177 -14.00 1.28 1.17
CA ALA A 177 -14.61 -0.02 1.42
C ALA A 177 -15.71 -0.35 0.40
N LEU A 178 -16.51 0.62 -0.04
CA LEU A 178 -17.53 0.41 -1.08
C LEU A 178 -16.90 0.08 -2.44
N ALA A 179 -15.80 0.77 -2.82
CA ALA A 179 -15.10 0.50 -4.06
C ALA A 179 -14.46 -0.91 -4.05
N VAL A 180 -13.90 -1.30 -2.91
CA VAL A 180 -13.39 -2.66 -2.68
C VAL A 180 -14.50 -3.71 -2.78
N LEU A 181 -15.65 -3.45 -2.16
CA LEU A 181 -16.77 -4.38 -2.13
C LEU A 181 -17.32 -4.63 -3.56
N ALA A 182 -17.32 -3.61 -4.42
CA ALA A 182 -17.69 -3.77 -5.82
C ALA A 182 -16.75 -4.76 -6.56
N VAL A 183 -15.44 -4.70 -6.30
CA VAL A 183 -14.46 -5.65 -6.88
C VAL A 183 -14.64 -7.06 -6.31
N VAL A 184 -14.77 -7.18 -4.98
CA VAL A 184 -14.99 -8.46 -4.29
C VAL A 184 -16.26 -9.16 -4.77
N MET A 185 -17.31 -8.38 -5.05
CA MET A 185 -18.56 -8.91 -5.59
C MET A 185 -18.37 -9.55 -6.96
N MET A 186 -17.44 -9.03 -7.78
CA MET A 186 -17.12 -9.62 -9.08
C MET A 186 -16.21 -10.84 -8.97
N SER A 187 -15.34 -10.91 -7.97
CA SER A 187 -14.40 -12.02 -7.78
C SER A 187 -14.95 -13.20 -6.99
N ASN A 188 -16.08 -13.04 -6.29
CA ASN A 188 -16.64 -14.05 -5.38
C ASN A 188 -15.70 -14.49 -4.25
N SER A 189 -14.60 -13.76 -4.02
CA SER A 189 -13.60 -14.08 -3.00
C SER A 189 -13.00 -12.80 -2.43
N LEU A 190 -12.66 -12.83 -1.15
CA LEU A 190 -11.92 -11.76 -0.47
C LEU A 190 -10.41 -12.01 -0.44
N SER A 191 -9.93 -13.14 -0.97
CA SER A 191 -8.48 -13.38 -1.14
C SER A 191 -7.94 -12.52 -2.29
N THR A 192 -6.77 -11.92 -2.05
CA THR A 192 -6.06 -11.13 -3.05
C THR A 192 -5.56 -11.99 -4.21
N ILE A 193 -5.30 -13.29 -3.97
CA ILE A 193 -4.85 -14.24 -5.00
C ILE A 193 -5.97 -14.54 -5.98
N ASP A 194 -7.15 -14.90 -5.46
CA ASP A 194 -8.30 -15.23 -6.30
C ASP A 194 -8.70 -14.05 -7.20
N ILE A 195 -8.61 -12.82 -6.67
CA ILE A 195 -8.87 -11.59 -7.41
C ILE A 195 -7.87 -11.38 -8.54
N VAL A 196 -6.59 -11.67 -8.33
CA VAL A 196 -5.57 -11.57 -9.40
C VAL A 196 -5.74 -12.69 -10.41
N ASN A 197 -6.01 -13.91 -9.96
CA ASN A 197 -6.21 -15.07 -10.84
C ASN A 197 -7.41 -14.89 -11.77
N GLN A 198 -8.50 -14.29 -11.29
CA GLN A 198 -9.63 -13.96 -12.14
C GLN A 198 -9.29 -12.89 -13.20
N GLN A 199 -8.35 -11.99 -12.92
CA GLN A 199 -7.91 -10.95 -13.85
C GLN A 199 -6.94 -11.47 -14.92
N SER A 200 -6.18 -12.53 -14.62
CA SER A 200 -5.15 -13.08 -15.51
C SER A 200 -5.68 -13.86 -16.74
N GLY A 201 -6.98 -14.20 -16.77
CA GLY A 201 -7.54 -15.07 -17.80
C GLY A 201 -7.51 -14.54 -19.24
N TYR A 202 -7.66 -13.22 -19.45
CA TYR A 202 -7.79 -12.61 -20.78
C TYR A 202 -6.76 -11.48 -21.04
N GLY A 203 -5.67 -11.44 -20.26
CA GLY A 203 -4.70 -10.34 -20.29
C GLY A 203 -5.37 -9.00 -19.98
N ILE A 204 -5.10 -7.96 -20.78
CA ILE A 204 -5.64 -6.60 -20.56
C ILE A 204 -7.17 -6.58 -20.43
N LEU A 205 -7.89 -7.38 -21.22
CA LEU A 205 -9.36 -7.44 -21.19
C LEU A 205 -9.92 -8.07 -19.90
N GLY A 206 -9.10 -8.83 -19.18
CA GLY A 206 -9.44 -9.42 -17.89
C GLY A 206 -9.35 -8.43 -16.73
N TRP A 207 -8.70 -7.28 -16.92
CA TRP A 207 -8.44 -6.34 -15.84
C TRP A 207 -9.71 -5.65 -15.33
N ASN A 208 -9.77 -5.47 -14.03
CA ASN A 208 -10.92 -4.90 -13.36
C ASN A 208 -11.12 -3.41 -13.69
N ILE A 209 -10.09 -2.68 -14.12
CA ILE A 209 -10.25 -1.28 -14.58
C ILE A 209 -11.24 -1.15 -15.76
N ILE A 210 -11.24 -2.10 -16.69
CA ILE A 210 -12.13 -2.07 -17.86
C ILE A 210 -13.57 -2.33 -17.42
N ARG A 211 -13.74 -3.22 -16.46
CA ARG A 211 -15.05 -3.62 -15.92
C ARG A 211 -15.63 -2.58 -14.96
N GLN A 212 -14.77 -1.92 -14.18
CA GLN A 212 -15.12 -0.99 -13.09
C GLN A 212 -14.29 0.31 -13.16
N PRO A 213 -14.46 1.13 -14.21
CA PRO A 213 -13.72 2.39 -14.32
C PRO A 213 -14.12 3.40 -13.23
N ILE A 214 -15.40 3.43 -12.85
CA ILE A 214 -15.91 4.31 -11.78
C ILE A 214 -15.39 3.84 -10.42
N GLY A 215 -15.43 2.53 -10.14
CA GLY A 215 -14.86 1.93 -8.94
C GLY A 215 -13.38 2.26 -8.76
N PHE A 216 -12.60 2.17 -9.84
CA PHE A 216 -11.17 2.54 -9.84
C PHE A 216 -10.96 3.99 -9.43
N MET A 217 -11.70 4.93 -10.02
CA MET A 217 -11.56 6.36 -9.69
C MET A 217 -11.96 6.65 -8.24
N LEU A 218 -13.03 6.02 -7.74
CA LEU A 218 -13.43 6.12 -6.34
C LEU A 218 -12.34 5.62 -5.40
N PHE A 219 -11.80 4.42 -5.68
CA PHE A 219 -10.74 3.82 -4.89
C PHE A 219 -9.47 4.67 -4.90
N TRP A 220 -9.05 5.15 -6.08
CA TRP A 220 -7.85 5.97 -6.23
C TRP A 220 -7.96 7.29 -5.46
N ILE A 221 -9.11 7.98 -5.56
CA ILE A 221 -9.32 9.23 -4.83
C ILE A 221 -9.37 8.97 -3.32
N ALA A 222 -10.05 7.91 -2.88
CA ALA A 222 -10.11 7.57 -1.46
C ALA A 222 -8.75 7.17 -0.89
N ALA A 223 -7.96 6.39 -1.63
CA ALA A 223 -6.60 6.01 -1.24
C ALA A 223 -5.65 7.24 -1.15
N LEU A 224 -5.76 8.19 -2.09
CA LEU A 224 -5.01 9.45 -2.02
C LEU A 224 -5.40 10.30 -0.80
N ALA A 225 -6.69 10.32 -0.45
CA ALA A 225 -7.19 11.03 0.71
C ALA A 225 -6.76 10.37 2.03
N GLU A 226 -6.69 9.04 2.08
CA GLU A 226 -6.20 8.28 3.24
C GLU A 226 -4.68 8.42 3.42
N CYS A 227 -3.93 8.53 2.33
CA CYS A 227 -2.49 8.77 2.38
C CYS A 227 -2.12 10.23 2.73
N GLU A 228 -3.12 11.10 2.95
CA GLU A 228 -2.96 12.51 3.34
C GLU A 228 -2.00 13.29 2.42
N ARG A 229 -1.97 12.97 1.12
CA ARG A 229 -1.12 13.68 0.13
C ARG A 229 -1.89 14.79 -0.55
N LEU A 230 -1.19 15.89 -0.91
CA LEU A 230 -1.78 17.00 -1.66
C LEU A 230 -2.48 16.42 -2.91
N PRO A 231 -3.76 16.73 -3.17
CA PRO A 231 -4.57 17.86 -2.66
C PRO A 231 -5.30 17.63 -1.32
N PHE A 232 -5.22 16.45 -0.72
CA PHE A 232 -5.90 16.02 0.51
C PHE A 232 -5.01 16.13 1.77
N ASP A 233 -3.93 16.91 1.70
CA ASP A 233 -2.99 17.15 2.79
C ASP A 233 -3.43 18.35 3.64
N LEU A 234 -4.39 18.08 4.53
CA LEU A 234 -4.96 19.06 5.46
C LEU A 234 -4.30 19.06 6.84
N PRO A 235 -3.81 17.92 7.39
CA PRO A 235 -3.17 17.91 8.70
C PRO A 235 -1.78 18.54 8.71
N GLU A 236 -1.00 18.43 7.63
CA GLU A 236 0.39 18.94 7.55
C GLU A 236 0.44 20.41 7.08
N ALA A 237 -0.72 21.05 6.90
CA ALA A 237 -0.78 22.37 6.31
C ALA A 237 -0.20 23.48 7.21
N GLU A 238 0.99 23.97 6.83
CA GLU A 238 1.73 25.04 7.52
C GLU A 238 0.91 26.32 7.72
N GLU A 239 0.07 26.67 6.75
CA GLU A 239 -0.71 27.92 6.75
C GLU A 239 -1.85 27.95 7.80
N GLU A 240 -2.38 26.80 8.21
CA GLU A 240 -3.52 26.73 9.15
C GLU A 240 -3.10 26.22 10.53
N LEU A 241 -2.18 25.25 10.60
CA LEU A 241 -1.88 24.52 11.83
C LEU A 241 -0.39 24.21 12.02
N VAL A 242 0.51 24.89 11.30
CA VAL A 242 1.97 24.70 11.33
C VAL A 242 2.42 23.31 10.84
N ALA A 243 2.13 22.23 11.56
CA ALA A 243 2.35 20.85 11.11
C ALA A 243 1.31 19.89 11.73
N GLY A 244 0.19 20.44 12.21
CA GLY A 244 -0.90 19.69 12.83
C GLY A 244 -0.42 18.88 14.04
N TYR A 245 -0.74 17.58 14.04
CA TYR A 245 -0.41 16.66 15.14
C TYR A 245 1.08 16.30 15.23
N GLN A 246 1.89 16.62 14.21
CA GLN A 246 3.32 16.26 14.17
C GLN A 246 4.24 17.32 14.79
N THR A 247 3.73 18.53 15.02
CA THR A 247 4.51 19.73 15.37
C THR A 247 5.42 19.56 16.59
N GLU A 248 4.99 18.81 17.61
CA GLU A 248 5.72 18.63 18.87
C GLU A 248 6.68 17.42 18.83
N TYR A 249 6.68 16.63 17.76
CA TYR A 249 7.49 15.41 17.65
C TYR A 249 8.88 15.70 17.09
N ALA A 250 9.90 15.11 17.72
CA ALA A 250 11.30 15.21 17.31
C ALA A 250 11.91 13.85 16.96
N GLY A 251 13.04 13.90 16.25
CA GLY A 251 13.92 12.75 15.99
C GLY A 251 13.20 11.50 15.52
N MET A 252 13.29 10.43 16.32
CA MET A 252 12.77 9.10 16.01
C MET A 252 11.25 9.06 15.85
N LYS A 253 10.50 9.75 16.72
CA LYS A 253 9.01 9.70 16.68
C LYS A 253 8.47 10.42 15.44
N PHE A 254 9.11 11.52 15.04
CA PHE A 254 8.81 12.18 13.77
C PHE A 254 9.15 11.27 12.57
N ALA A 255 10.28 10.57 12.63
CA ALA A 255 10.65 9.61 11.59
C ALA A 255 9.63 8.47 11.44
N LEU A 256 9.01 8.02 12.54
CA LEU A 256 7.96 7.00 12.50
C LEU A 256 6.71 7.47 11.76
N PHE A 257 6.23 8.70 11.97
CA PHE A 257 5.11 9.25 11.20
C PHE A 257 5.44 9.34 9.72
N TYR A 258 6.63 9.86 9.40
CA TYR A 258 7.08 9.96 8.01
C TYR A 258 7.15 8.57 7.38
N LEU A 259 7.85 7.62 8.00
CA LEU A 259 7.93 6.23 7.56
C LEU A 259 6.54 5.63 7.36
N GLY A 260 5.64 5.75 8.34
CA GLY A 260 4.27 5.23 8.25
C GLY A 260 3.50 5.78 7.05
N SER A 261 3.59 7.09 6.78
CA SER A 261 2.93 7.73 5.63
C SER A 261 3.44 7.20 4.28
N TYR A 262 4.75 6.98 4.14
CA TYR A 262 5.33 6.44 2.90
C TYR A 262 5.05 4.96 2.74
N VAL A 263 5.12 4.19 3.82
CA VAL A 263 4.73 2.78 3.82
C VAL A 263 3.27 2.66 3.37
N ASN A 264 2.37 3.51 3.89
CA ASN A 264 0.96 3.50 3.50
C ASN A 264 0.76 3.91 2.03
N LEU A 265 1.52 4.90 1.54
CA LEU A 265 1.48 5.30 0.13
C LEU A 265 1.92 4.19 -0.83
N VAL A 266 3.01 3.49 -0.48
CA VAL A 266 3.51 2.35 -1.25
C VAL A 266 2.50 1.21 -1.21
N LEU A 267 1.99 0.86 -0.02
CA LEU A 267 0.97 -0.17 0.15
C LEU A 267 -0.28 0.13 -0.68
N SER A 268 -0.82 1.35 -0.58
CA SER A 268 -1.99 1.79 -1.35
C SER A 268 -1.75 1.68 -2.85
N SER A 269 -0.57 2.10 -3.34
CA SER A 269 -0.20 1.99 -4.75
C SER A 269 -0.12 0.52 -5.23
N ILE A 270 0.38 -0.39 -4.38
CA ILE A 270 0.40 -1.82 -4.68
C ILE A 270 -1.03 -2.38 -4.69
N LEU A 271 -1.89 -2.02 -3.73
CA LEU A 271 -3.27 -2.50 -3.68
C LEU A 271 -4.10 -2.03 -4.88
N VAL A 272 -3.90 -0.81 -5.36
CA VAL A 272 -4.49 -0.34 -6.62
C VAL A 272 -4.07 -1.26 -7.78
N ALA A 273 -2.78 -1.58 -7.86
CA ALA A 273 -2.25 -2.44 -8.91
C ALA A 273 -2.81 -3.87 -8.84
N VAL A 274 -2.97 -4.41 -7.63
CA VAL A 274 -3.52 -5.77 -7.38
C VAL A 274 -5.02 -5.84 -7.67
N LEU A 275 -5.80 -4.88 -7.18
CA LEU A 275 -7.26 -4.90 -7.27
C LEU A 275 -7.79 -4.56 -8.67
N TYR A 276 -7.16 -3.61 -9.36
CA TYR A 276 -7.67 -3.07 -10.63
C TYR A 276 -6.84 -3.44 -11.87
N PHE A 277 -5.53 -3.62 -11.73
CA PHE A 277 -4.59 -3.82 -12.83
C PHE A 277 -3.94 -5.21 -12.84
N GLY A 278 -4.47 -6.17 -12.09
CA GLY A 278 -4.08 -7.57 -12.16
C GLY A 278 -2.72 -7.92 -11.55
N GLY A 279 -2.12 -7.08 -10.70
CA GLY A 279 -0.91 -7.43 -9.94
C GLY A 279 0.23 -7.98 -10.81
N TRP A 280 0.56 -9.26 -10.64
CA TRP A 280 1.62 -9.98 -11.37
C TRP A 280 1.26 -10.41 -12.78
N ASP A 281 0.02 -10.17 -13.22
CA ASP A 281 -0.43 -10.51 -14.55
C ASP A 281 0.27 -9.67 -15.62
N LEU A 282 0.62 -10.33 -16.72
CA LEU A 282 1.24 -9.72 -17.88
C LEU A 282 0.15 -9.29 -18.87
N PRO A 283 0.33 -8.16 -19.59
CA PRO A 283 -0.63 -7.75 -20.62
C PRO A 283 -0.91 -8.83 -21.69
N ILE A 284 0.08 -9.70 -21.94
CA ILE A 284 -0.01 -10.85 -22.82
C ILE A 284 -0.06 -12.11 -21.95
N PRO A 285 -1.04 -13.01 -22.13
CA PRO A 285 -1.14 -14.24 -21.34
C PRO A 285 0.14 -15.07 -21.39
N ALA A 286 0.58 -15.54 -20.22
CA ALA A 286 1.79 -16.36 -20.11
C ALA A 286 1.70 -17.66 -20.94
N THR A 287 0.48 -18.17 -21.15
CA THR A 287 0.21 -19.34 -21.99
C THR A 287 0.53 -19.09 -23.47
N MET A 288 0.15 -17.94 -24.01
CA MET A 288 0.49 -17.56 -25.39
C MET A 288 2.00 -17.39 -25.57
N ILE A 289 2.69 -16.86 -24.54
CA ILE A 289 4.15 -16.73 -24.55
C ILE A 289 4.81 -18.11 -24.51
N ALA A 290 4.30 -19.05 -23.70
CA ALA A 290 4.78 -20.42 -23.63
C ALA A 290 4.63 -21.15 -24.98
N GLU A 291 3.47 -21.00 -25.63
CA GLU A 291 3.19 -21.57 -26.96
C GLU A 291 4.10 -20.99 -28.04
N TRP A 292 4.33 -19.67 -28.03
CA TRP A 292 5.24 -19.01 -28.99
C TRP A 292 6.70 -19.47 -28.86
N ILE A 293 7.16 -19.70 -27.63
CA ILE A 293 8.53 -20.13 -27.34
C ILE A 293 8.66 -21.66 -27.45
N ASN A 294 7.56 -22.39 -27.63
CA ASN A 294 7.48 -23.84 -27.74
C ASN A 294 8.18 -24.58 -26.58
N VAL A 295 8.01 -24.04 -25.37
CA VAL A 295 8.57 -24.58 -24.12
C VAL A 295 7.43 -25.05 -23.22
N ASP A 296 7.62 -26.21 -22.59
CA ASP A 296 6.68 -26.75 -21.61
C ASP A 296 6.43 -25.72 -20.48
N PRO A 297 5.17 -25.33 -20.19
CA PRO A 297 4.83 -24.40 -19.11
C PRO A 297 5.40 -24.81 -17.73
N ASN A 298 5.65 -26.11 -17.52
CA ASN A 298 6.21 -26.65 -16.28
C ASN A 298 7.74 -26.64 -16.23
N ASN A 299 8.41 -26.14 -17.28
CA ASN A 299 9.86 -26.02 -17.25
C ASN A 299 10.27 -25.05 -16.12
N THR A 300 11.16 -25.53 -15.24
CA THR A 300 11.68 -24.79 -14.10
C THR A 300 12.21 -23.40 -14.47
N LEU A 301 12.91 -23.29 -15.61
CA LEU A 301 13.43 -22.00 -16.08
C LEU A 301 12.30 -21.05 -16.51
N PHE A 302 11.25 -21.58 -17.14
CA PHE A 302 10.12 -20.78 -17.58
C PHE A 302 9.31 -20.25 -16.39
N VAL A 303 9.07 -21.08 -15.37
CA VAL A 303 8.40 -20.67 -14.12
C VAL A 303 9.19 -19.58 -13.40
N LEU A 304 10.53 -19.69 -13.34
CA LEU A 304 11.36 -18.67 -12.68
C LEU A 304 11.34 -17.34 -13.44
N VAL A 305 11.44 -17.37 -14.77
CA VAL A 305 11.40 -16.16 -15.61
C VAL A 305 10.03 -15.49 -15.53
N THR A 306 8.95 -16.25 -15.63
CA THR A 306 7.59 -15.72 -15.54
C THR A 306 7.28 -15.16 -14.14
N ALA A 307 7.73 -15.82 -13.08
CA ALA A 307 7.62 -15.30 -11.71
C ALA A 307 8.41 -13.99 -11.53
N GLY A 308 9.65 -13.93 -12.04
CA GLY A 308 10.46 -12.71 -12.03
C GLY A 308 9.82 -11.55 -12.81
N LEU A 309 9.29 -11.84 -14.00
CA LEU A 309 8.56 -10.85 -14.81
C LEU A 309 7.28 -10.38 -14.12
N GLY A 310 6.53 -11.28 -13.48
CA GLY A 310 5.32 -10.93 -12.73
C GLY A 310 5.61 -10.02 -11.53
N LEU A 311 6.69 -10.30 -10.79
CA LEU A 311 7.16 -9.42 -9.72
C LEU A 311 7.53 -8.03 -10.26
N VAL A 312 8.33 -7.98 -11.34
CA VAL A 312 8.72 -6.70 -11.98
C VAL A 312 7.48 -5.95 -12.47
N MET A 313 6.48 -6.63 -13.02
CA MET A 313 5.25 -6.00 -13.48
C MET A 313 4.43 -5.42 -12.33
N THR A 314 4.33 -6.14 -11.21
CA THR A 314 3.64 -5.65 -10.00
C THR A 314 4.32 -4.38 -9.48
N LEU A 315 5.66 -4.40 -9.39
CA LEU A 315 6.43 -3.22 -8.99
C LEU A 315 6.30 -2.07 -9.98
N LEU A 316 6.36 -2.33 -11.29
CA LEU A 316 6.20 -1.31 -12.32
C LEU A 316 4.83 -0.62 -12.22
N LYS A 317 3.75 -1.40 -12.08
CA LYS A 317 2.40 -0.86 -11.85
C LYS A 317 2.33 -0.04 -10.57
N ALA A 318 2.89 -0.55 -9.46
CA ALA A 318 2.92 0.16 -8.19
C ALA A 318 3.70 1.49 -8.27
N TYR A 319 4.90 1.48 -8.88
CA TYR A 319 5.71 2.69 -9.08
C TYR A 319 5.08 3.67 -10.07
N PHE A 320 4.31 3.19 -11.05
CA PHE A 320 3.52 4.06 -11.92
C PHE A 320 2.43 4.81 -11.15
N PHE A 321 1.68 4.13 -10.27
CA PHE A 321 0.71 4.79 -9.39
C PHE A 321 1.37 5.74 -8.41
N LEU A 322 2.51 5.35 -7.85
CA LEU A 322 3.30 6.21 -6.96
C LEU A 322 3.79 7.47 -7.69
N PHE A 323 4.28 7.33 -8.93
CA PHE A 323 4.63 8.45 -9.80
C PHE A 323 3.42 9.35 -10.08
N LEU A 324 2.26 8.77 -10.41
CA LEU A 324 1.03 9.53 -10.62
C LEU A 324 0.59 10.27 -9.36
N ALA A 325 0.65 9.66 -8.19
CA ALA A 325 0.31 10.29 -6.92
C ALA A 325 1.21 11.50 -6.63
N ILE A 326 2.53 11.35 -6.84
CA ILE A 326 3.49 12.45 -6.65
C ILE A 326 3.28 13.54 -7.69
N LEU A 327 3.03 13.20 -8.95
CA LEU A 327 2.78 14.19 -10.00
C LEU A 327 1.47 14.95 -9.74
N LEU A 328 0.43 14.24 -9.27
CA LEU A 328 -0.86 14.82 -8.90
C LEU A 328 -0.68 15.86 -7.78
N ARG A 329 0.22 15.59 -6.82
CA ARG A 329 0.61 16.52 -5.75
C ARG A 329 1.00 17.91 -6.25
N TRP A 330 1.68 17.99 -7.40
CA TRP A 330 2.20 19.25 -7.95
C TRP A 330 1.34 19.83 -9.08
N THR A 331 0.24 19.17 -9.44
CA THR A 331 -0.64 19.61 -10.54
C THR A 331 -2.00 20.10 -10.05
N VAL A 332 -2.55 19.48 -8.99
CA VAL A 332 -3.87 19.83 -8.46
C VAL A 332 -3.73 20.85 -7.33
N PRO A 333 -4.49 21.97 -7.36
CA PRO A 333 -4.47 22.92 -6.26
C PRO A 333 -5.04 22.31 -4.98
N ARG A 334 -4.59 22.82 -3.84
CA ARG A 334 -5.06 22.40 -2.53
C ARG A 334 -6.55 22.72 -2.32
N VAL A 335 -7.27 21.81 -1.68
CA VAL A 335 -8.70 21.93 -1.39
C VAL A 335 -8.92 22.15 0.11
N ARG A 336 -9.95 22.92 0.50
CA ARG A 336 -10.30 23.13 1.92
C ARG A 336 -10.98 21.90 2.52
N ILE A 337 -10.82 21.68 3.83
CA ILE A 337 -11.47 20.58 4.56
C ILE A 337 -12.97 20.48 4.34
N ASP A 338 -13.71 21.60 4.36
CA ASP A 338 -15.16 21.58 4.17
C ASP A 338 -15.54 21.04 2.78
N GLN A 339 -14.78 21.44 1.75
CA GLN A 339 -15.02 21.00 0.36
C GLN A 339 -14.63 19.53 0.19
N LEU A 340 -13.54 19.12 0.83
CA LEU A 340 -13.05 17.76 0.84
C LEU A 340 -14.03 16.80 1.53
N LEU A 341 -14.58 17.17 2.69
CA LEU A 341 -15.61 16.36 3.36
C LEU A 341 -16.92 16.34 2.56
N ASN A 342 -17.35 17.48 2.02
CA ASN A 342 -18.52 17.54 1.15
C ASN A 342 -18.34 16.64 -0.09
N PHE A 343 -17.16 16.60 -0.68
CA PHE A 343 -16.87 15.74 -1.83
C PHE A 343 -16.93 14.25 -1.46
N GLY A 344 -16.32 13.83 -0.35
CA GLY A 344 -16.41 12.45 0.12
C GLY A 344 -17.85 12.00 0.37
N TRP A 345 -18.60 12.79 1.15
CA TRP A 345 -19.95 12.42 1.58
C TRP A 345 -21.03 12.61 0.51
N LYS A 346 -20.96 13.66 -0.32
CA LYS A 346 -22.01 13.98 -1.30
C LYS A 346 -21.72 13.44 -2.70
N PHE A 347 -20.46 13.14 -3.02
CA PHE A 347 -20.10 12.62 -4.34
C PHE A 347 -19.60 11.19 -4.27
N LEU A 348 -18.53 10.89 -3.54
CA LEU A 348 -17.93 9.55 -3.54
C LEU A 348 -18.88 8.49 -2.99
N LEU A 349 -19.58 8.77 -1.89
CA LEU A 349 -20.48 7.81 -1.26
C LEU A 349 -21.70 7.46 -2.15
N PRO A 350 -22.50 8.43 -2.67
CA PRO A 350 -23.60 8.09 -3.57
C PRO A 350 -23.15 7.41 -4.85
N VAL A 351 -22.05 7.87 -5.46
CA VAL A 351 -21.51 7.26 -6.68
C VAL A 351 -21.02 5.84 -6.40
N GLY A 352 -20.39 5.59 -5.25
CA GLY A 352 -19.98 4.25 -4.82
C GLY A 352 -21.15 3.29 -4.63
N LEU A 353 -22.25 3.76 -4.02
CA LEU A 353 -23.47 2.96 -3.87
C LEU A 353 -24.12 2.63 -5.23
N VAL A 354 -24.23 3.63 -6.12
CA VAL A 354 -24.75 3.40 -7.48
C VAL A 354 -23.83 2.44 -8.25
N ASN A 355 -22.52 2.60 -8.14
CA ASN A 355 -21.55 1.70 -8.78
C ASN A 355 -21.73 0.25 -8.28
N LEU A 356 -21.91 0.07 -6.97
CA LEU A 356 -22.15 -1.24 -6.39
C LEU A 356 -23.46 -1.86 -6.90
N LEU A 357 -24.55 -1.09 -6.94
CA LEU A 357 -25.84 -1.56 -7.47
C LEU A 357 -25.75 -1.93 -8.96
N LEU A 358 -25.05 -1.13 -9.76
CA LEU A 358 -24.79 -1.42 -11.17
C LEU A 358 -23.96 -2.70 -11.32
N THR A 359 -22.94 -2.88 -10.47
CA THR A 359 -22.12 -4.10 -10.45
C THR A 359 -22.96 -5.33 -10.15
N ALA A 360 -23.83 -5.26 -9.14
CA ALA A 360 -24.75 -6.35 -8.80
C ALA A 360 -25.73 -6.64 -9.95
N GLY A 361 -26.30 -5.61 -10.57
CA GLY A 361 -27.21 -5.74 -11.71
C GLY A 361 -26.55 -6.36 -12.94
N LEU A 362 -25.34 -5.91 -13.29
CA LEU A 362 -24.58 -6.45 -14.42
C LEU A 362 -24.17 -7.90 -14.20
N LYS A 363 -23.76 -8.25 -12.97
CA LYS A 363 -23.45 -9.62 -12.60
C LYS A 363 -24.65 -10.55 -12.73
N LEU A 364 -25.84 -10.09 -12.33
CA LEU A 364 -27.08 -10.85 -12.46
C LEU A 364 -27.50 -11.00 -13.94
N ALA A 365 -27.34 -9.94 -14.74
CA ALA A 365 -27.75 -9.92 -16.15
C ALA A 365 -26.80 -10.74 -17.06
N PHE A 366 -25.49 -10.69 -16.80
CA PHE A 366 -24.45 -11.32 -17.63
C PHE A 366 -23.51 -12.18 -16.78
N PRO A 367 -23.99 -13.31 -16.24
CA PRO A 367 -23.19 -14.17 -15.35
C PRO A 367 -21.92 -14.71 -16.04
N PHE A 368 -21.97 -14.94 -17.35
CA PHE A 368 -20.83 -15.47 -18.11
C PHE A 368 -19.61 -14.53 -18.16
N ALA A 369 -19.82 -13.21 -18.01
CA ALA A 369 -18.76 -12.20 -18.14
C ALA A 369 -18.26 -11.71 -16.78
N PHE A 370 -19.08 -11.80 -15.74
CA PHE A 370 -18.82 -11.28 -14.40
C PHE A 370 -18.88 -12.41 -13.37
N GLY A 371 -17.75 -13.10 -13.19
CA GLY A 371 -17.46 -14.00 -12.06
C GLY A 371 -18.59 -14.93 -11.62
N GLY A 372 -18.56 -16.16 -12.14
CA GLY A 372 -19.49 -17.24 -11.84
C GLY A 372 -19.41 -18.32 -12.90
#